data_AF-A0A674PIM5-F1
#
_entry.id   AF-A0A674PIM5-F1
#
_cell.length_a   1.000
_cell.length_b   1.000
_cell.length_c   1.000
_cell.angle_alpha   90.00
_cell.angle_beta   90.00
_cell.angle_gamma   90.00
#
_symmetry.space_group_name_H-M   'P 1'
#
loop_
_entity.id
_entity.type
_entity.pdbx_description
1 polymer ?
#
loop_
_entity_poly.entity_id
_entity_poly.type
_entity_poly.pdbx_seq_one_letter_code
_entity_poly.pdbx_strand_id
1 'polypeptide(L)'
;MPDENKERTLEVVNLPPEVDQELLALYFANKRRSGGGPLVSVEKMGDRAVVVFEETEDADRVLSKESHTLQNTELRVRKPARKDRRRLLLRGLGPSTSLDCIEMYVENILGLNLEDYQLHFTPARDAVIIQLSQPLSEDFQTLSAKISKHSLDEALMTLEEIQQTDSVLVGNLHPGTSPDMLSLYFESRGGNHMVMGVTMLSEGTAKVSFVDYDSVDHVLAQPHKLKGAELEVRPFFDFLQPPQLSDTQAGPQTIEEDDSQPSQMAPELLVEMVPEAEEDQTEEKASLTDLISISDPVKLELFQLGTFQRDMKNTHPDVMMQVRGNGVLMEAADRPTFEQVKNCLLEYFCSMAETHFTLEPEEAEFLERKEHIGPLAF
;
A
#
# COMPACT_ATOMS: atom_id res chain seq x y z
N MET A 1 32.54 -15.90 -0.61
CA MET A 1 32.76 -15.11 0.61
C MET A 1 31.38 -14.79 1.16
N PRO A 2 31.05 -15.15 2.41
CA PRO A 2 29.92 -14.49 3.06
C PRO A 2 30.20 -12.99 3.03
N ASP A 3 29.13 -12.22 2.88
CA ASP A 3 29.15 -10.80 2.61
C ASP A 3 29.75 -10.05 3.82
N GLU A 4 31.08 -9.95 3.93
CA GLU A 4 31.82 -9.28 5.02
C GLU A 4 31.30 -7.84 5.25
N ASN A 5 30.68 -7.26 4.24
CA ASN A 5 30.01 -5.97 4.36
C ASN A 5 28.80 -6.02 5.30
N LYS A 6 28.04 -7.11 5.33
CA LYS A 6 26.87 -7.29 6.21
C LYS A 6 27.24 -7.37 7.68
N GLU A 7 28.39 -7.95 8.01
CA GLU A 7 28.85 -8.09 9.40
C GLU A 7 29.37 -6.76 9.98
N ARG A 8 29.83 -5.86 9.11
CA ARG A 8 30.29 -4.51 9.48
C ARG A 8 29.17 -3.45 9.45
N THR A 9 27.95 -3.84 9.08
CA THR A 9 26.84 -2.91 8.89
C THR A 9 25.84 -3.01 10.04
N LEU A 10 25.43 -1.86 10.57
CA LEU A 10 24.38 -1.74 11.59
C LEU A 10 23.27 -0.79 11.10
N GLU A 11 22.04 -1.08 11.50
CA GLU A 11 20.92 -0.15 11.39
C GLU A 11 20.71 0.54 12.75
N VAL A 12 20.55 1.85 12.70
CA VAL A 12 20.22 2.71 13.83
C VAL A 12 18.80 3.21 13.63
N VAL A 13 17.94 2.99 14.61
CA VAL A 13 16.52 3.37 14.57
C VAL A 13 16.19 4.30 15.75
N ASN A 14 15.02 4.92 15.69
CA ASN A 14 14.56 5.95 16.64
C ASN A 14 15.45 7.20 16.62
N LEU A 15 15.85 7.63 15.42
CA LEU A 15 16.62 8.86 15.26
C LEU A 15 15.72 10.09 15.36
N PRO A 16 16.09 11.07 16.19
CA PRO A 16 15.38 12.33 16.21
C PRO A 16 15.68 13.12 14.92
N PRO A 17 14.73 13.95 14.42
CA PRO A 17 14.90 14.69 13.17
C PRO A 17 16.15 15.58 13.13
N GLU A 18 16.54 16.13 14.28
CA GLU A 18 17.64 17.08 14.45
C GLU A 18 19.02 16.43 14.34
N VAL A 19 19.12 15.11 14.49
CA VAL A 19 20.38 14.38 14.33
C VAL A 19 20.68 14.24 12.85
N ASP A 20 21.79 14.83 12.40
CA ASP A 20 22.31 14.67 11.06
C ASP A 20 23.32 13.51 10.94
N GLN A 21 23.74 13.25 9.71
CA GLN A 21 24.69 12.18 9.37
C GLN A 21 26.08 12.42 9.99
N GLU A 22 26.52 13.67 10.13
CA GLU A 22 27.82 14.02 10.68
C GLU A 22 27.86 13.74 12.20
N LEU A 23 26.80 14.10 12.92
CA LEU A 23 26.68 13.82 14.34
C LEU A 23 26.60 12.31 14.62
N LEU A 24 25.93 11.55 13.77
CA LEU A 24 25.93 10.08 13.81
C LEU A 24 27.34 9.53 13.60
N ALA A 25 28.03 9.99 12.56
CA ALA A 25 29.39 9.56 12.26
C ALA A 25 30.33 9.84 13.45
N LEU A 26 30.26 11.04 14.03
CA LEU A 26 31.06 11.42 15.20
C LEU A 26 30.74 10.56 16.43
N TYR A 27 29.46 10.22 16.65
CA TYR A 27 29.06 9.38 17.76
C TYR A 27 29.57 7.94 17.60
N PHE A 28 29.32 7.32 16.45
CA PHE A 28 29.66 5.93 16.19
C PHE A 28 31.17 5.70 16.00
N ALA A 29 31.89 6.68 15.46
CA ALA A 29 33.36 6.63 15.38
C ALA A 29 34.06 6.73 16.75
N ASN A 30 33.36 7.20 17.78
CA ASN A 30 33.94 7.42 19.09
C ASN A 30 33.93 6.16 19.97
N LYS A 31 35.07 5.48 20.04
CA LYS A 31 35.26 4.27 20.86
C LYS A 31 34.82 4.39 22.32
N ARG A 32 34.92 5.57 22.95
CA ARG A 32 34.50 5.77 24.34
C ARG A 32 32.98 5.94 24.47
N ARG A 33 32.34 6.58 23.49
CA ARG A 33 30.90 6.89 23.54
C ARG A 33 30.06 5.74 23.00
N SER A 34 30.41 5.17 21.85
CA SER A 34 29.64 4.11 21.19
C SER A 34 30.27 2.72 21.37
N GLY A 35 31.59 2.63 21.61
CA GLY A 35 32.33 1.37 21.50
C GLY A 35 32.86 1.08 20.09
N GLY A 36 32.45 1.88 19.10
CA GLY A 36 32.78 1.72 17.69
C GLY A 36 34.18 2.22 17.32
N GLY A 37 34.34 2.65 16.07
CA GLY A 37 35.60 3.07 15.47
C GLY A 37 35.41 3.54 14.03
N PRO A 38 36.46 3.55 13.20
CA PRO A 38 36.42 4.11 11.85
C PRO A 38 35.23 3.62 11.01
N LEU A 39 34.61 4.55 10.29
CA LEU A 39 33.41 4.31 9.49
C LEU A 39 33.74 4.43 8.01
N VAL A 40 33.20 3.51 7.22
CA VAL A 40 33.19 3.56 5.75
C VAL A 40 32.11 4.53 5.27
N SER A 41 30.91 4.41 5.83
CA SER A 41 29.77 5.27 5.48
C SER A 41 28.75 5.34 6.60
N VAL A 42 27.95 6.41 6.56
CA VAL A 42 26.71 6.56 7.33
C VAL A 42 25.69 7.06 6.35
N GLU A 43 24.49 6.49 6.29
CA GLU A 43 23.41 6.95 5.41
C GLU A 43 22.15 7.11 6.24
N LYS A 44 21.65 8.35 6.35
CA LYS A 44 20.42 8.64 7.11
C LYS A 44 19.21 8.63 6.16
N MET A 45 18.16 7.92 6.57
CA MET A 45 16.87 7.82 5.88
C MET A 45 15.75 8.07 6.90
N GLY A 46 15.29 9.33 6.99
CA GLY A 46 14.22 9.71 7.92
C GLY A 46 14.62 9.53 9.39
N ASP A 47 13.92 8.65 10.10
CA ASP A 47 14.15 8.27 11.50
C ASP A 47 15.12 7.07 11.66
N ARG A 48 15.74 6.65 10.56
CA ARG A 48 16.69 5.52 10.50
C ARG A 48 18.01 5.91 9.88
N ALA A 49 19.06 5.17 10.18
CA ALA A 49 20.33 5.29 9.49
C ALA A 49 21.03 3.93 9.37
N VAL A 50 21.79 3.77 8.29
CA VAL A 50 22.69 2.63 8.09
C VAL A 50 24.11 3.10 8.35
N VAL A 51 24.85 2.40 9.20
CA VAL A 51 26.23 2.71 9.57
C VAL A 51 27.11 1.53 9.18
N VAL A 52 28.15 1.78 8.39
CA VAL A 52 29.11 0.77 7.93
C VAL A 52 30.47 1.05 8.55
N PHE A 53 30.99 0.12 9.35
CA PHE A 53 32.30 0.19 9.99
C PHE A 53 33.40 -0.35 9.06
N GLU A 54 34.65 0.11 9.28
CA GLU A 54 35.81 -0.48 8.61
C GLU A 54 36.04 -1.93 9.08
N GLU A 55 35.90 -2.17 10.39
CA GLU A 55 36.16 -3.45 11.06
C GLU A 55 34.88 -4.06 11.66
N THR A 56 34.75 -5.39 11.61
CA THR A 56 33.57 -6.10 12.16
C THR A 56 33.51 -6.02 13.68
N GLU A 57 34.68 -6.03 14.35
CA GLU A 57 34.74 -5.94 15.81
C GLU A 57 34.23 -4.60 16.34
N ASP A 58 34.28 -3.54 15.54
CA ASP A 58 33.74 -2.23 15.90
C ASP A 58 32.21 -2.28 15.89
N ALA A 59 31.62 -2.91 14.86
CA ALA A 59 30.19 -3.13 14.77
C ALA A 59 29.68 -4.02 15.92
N ASP A 60 30.38 -5.12 16.23
CA ASP A 60 30.02 -6.03 17.34
C ASP A 60 30.08 -5.34 18.71
N ARG A 61 31.06 -4.46 18.94
CA ARG A 61 31.15 -3.70 20.19
C ARG A 61 30.07 -2.63 20.34
N VAL A 62 29.66 -2.02 19.23
CA VAL A 62 28.51 -1.11 19.23
C VAL A 62 27.24 -1.92 19.50
N LEU A 63 27.02 -3.03 18.79
CA LEU A 63 25.82 -3.85 18.93
C LEU A 63 25.67 -4.50 20.32
N SER A 64 26.78 -4.87 20.96
CA SER A 64 26.78 -5.46 22.31
C SER A 64 26.61 -4.44 23.44
N LYS A 65 26.63 -3.14 23.13
CA LYS A 65 26.38 -2.09 24.11
C LYS A 65 24.89 -1.99 24.42
N GLU A 66 24.54 -1.99 25.70
CA GLU A 66 23.14 -2.00 26.16
C GLU A 66 22.31 -0.80 25.71
N SER A 67 22.90 0.40 25.69
CA SER A 67 22.19 1.62 25.32
C SER A 67 23.09 2.62 24.58
N HIS A 68 22.50 3.29 23.59
CA HIS A 68 23.11 4.40 22.89
C HIS A 68 22.29 5.65 23.15
N THR A 69 22.96 6.75 23.48
CA THR A 69 22.26 8.03 23.73
C THR A 69 22.95 9.14 22.98
N LEU A 70 22.18 9.85 22.17
CA LEU A 70 22.61 11.01 21.40
C LEU A 70 21.55 12.10 21.52
N GLN A 71 21.98 13.32 21.89
CA GLN A 71 21.08 14.46 22.13
C GLN A 71 19.89 14.12 23.07
N ASN A 72 20.16 13.42 24.18
CA ASN A 72 19.16 12.95 25.16
C ASN A 72 18.10 12.00 24.60
N THR A 73 18.27 11.49 23.38
CA THR A 73 17.41 10.47 22.79
C THR A 73 18.13 9.12 22.85
N GLU A 74 17.43 8.10 23.32
CA GLU A 74 17.94 6.73 23.30
C GLU A 74 17.81 6.17 21.88
N LEU A 75 18.96 5.90 21.26
CA LEU A 75 19.07 5.27 19.97
C LEU A 75 19.06 3.76 20.15
N ARG A 76 18.45 3.06 19.20
CA ARG A 76 18.49 1.60 19.16
C ARG A 76 19.30 1.15 17.97
N VAL A 77 20.25 0.26 18.21
CA VAL A 77 21.16 -0.28 17.20
C VAL A 77 20.89 -1.76 17.03
N ARG A 78 20.76 -2.21 15.78
CA ARG A 78 20.52 -3.62 15.45
C ARG A 78 21.20 -3.98 14.13
N LYS A 79 21.17 -5.27 13.78
CA LYS A 79 21.61 -5.72 12.45
C LYS A 79 20.59 -5.26 11.39
N PRO A 80 21.04 -4.87 10.18
CA PRO A 80 20.14 -4.45 9.12
C PRO A 80 19.19 -5.57 8.69
N ALA A 81 18.03 -5.18 8.16
CA ALA A 81 17.06 -6.10 7.58
C ALA A 81 17.72 -6.98 6.51
N ARG A 82 17.42 -8.28 6.54
CA ARG A 82 17.83 -9.21 5.48
C ARG A 82 16.78 -9.23 4.37
N LYS A 83 17.12 -9.86 3.24
CA LYS A 83 16.12 -10.20 2.22
C LYS A 83 15.06 -11.11 2.81
N ASP A 84 13.79 -10.76 2.59
CA ASP A 84 12.67 -11.58 3.04
C ASP A 84 12.59 -12.81 2.13
N ARG A 85 12.85 -13.98 2.71
CA ARG A 85 12.79 -15.26 1.97
C ARG A 85 11.38 -15.83 1.88
N ARG A 86 10.41 -15.23 2.56
CA ARG A 86 9.01 -15.66 2.56
C ARG A 86 8.08 -14.69 1.87
N ARG A 87 8.55 -13.50 1.51
CA ARG A 87 7.72 -12.51 0.83
C ARG A 87 8.41 -11.99 -0.41
N LEU A 88 7.69 -12.04 -1.52
CA LEU A 88 8.10 -11.47 -2.80
C LEU A 88 7.08 -10.44 -3.21
N LEU A 89 7.53 -9.37 -3.86
CA LEU A 89 6.65 -8.35 -4.40
C LEU A 89 6.50 -8.58 -5.91
N LEU A 90 5.26 -8.70 -6.36
CA LEU A 90 4.91 -8.78 -7.77
C LEU A 90 4.23 -7.46 -8.16
N ARG A 91 4.81 -6.75 -9.13
CA ARG A 91 4.26 -5.50 -9.67
C ARG A 91 3.86 -5.65 -11.13
N GLY A 92 3.08 -4.68 -11.61
CA GLY A 92 2.60 -4.61 -12.99
C GLY A 92 1.20 -5.18 -13.18
N LEU A 93 0.45 -5.35 -12.08
CA LEU A 93 -0.93 -5.84 -12.17
C LEU A 93 -1.80 -4.81 -12.88
N GLY A 94 -2.55 -5.28 -13.88
CA GLY A 94 -3.55 -4.47 -14.56
C GLY A 94 -4.79 -4.27 -13.67
N PRO A 95 -5.51 -3.15 -13.80
CA PRO A 95 -6.72 -2.89 -13.02
C PRO A 95 -7.86 -3.89 -13.32
N SER A 96 -7.79 -4.60 -14.45
CA SER A 96 -8.76 -5.62 -14.87
C SER A 96 -8.29 -7.06 -14.63
N THR A 97 -7.07 -7.27 -14.13
CA THR A 97 -6.53 -8.62 -13.93
C THR A 97 -7.28 -9.28 -12.76
N SER A 98 -7.92 -10.42 -13.02
CA SER A 98 -8.69 -11.15 -12.02
C SER A 98 -7.80 -11.88 -11.01
N LEU A 99 -8.32 -12.14 -9.81
CA LEU A 99 -7.61 -12.90 -8.78
C LEU A 99 -7.18 -14.27 -9.30
N ASP A 100 -8.08 -15.01 -9.96
CA ASP A 100 -7.81 -16.32 -10.53
C ASP A 100 -6.63 -16.30 -11.52
N CYS A 101 -6.51 -15.26 -12.35
CA CYS A 101 -5.39 -15.10 -13.27
C CYS A 101 -4.07 -14.88 -12.52
N ILE A 102 -4.10 -14.11 -11.43
CA ILE A 102 -2.92 -13.83 -10.59
C ILE A 102 -2.50 -15.09 -9.84
N GLU A 103 -3.44 -15.80 -9.23
CA GLU A 103 -3.18 -17.07 -8.54
C GLU A 103 -2.57 -18.10 -9.50
N MET A 104 -3.20 -18.33 -10.65
CA MET A 104 -2.66 -19.22 -11.68
C MET A 104 -1.26 -18.81 -12.15
N TYR A 105 -1.02 -17.51 -12.32
CA TYR A 105 0.28 -16.99 -12.71
C TYR A 105 1.35 -17.24 -11.64
N VAL A 106 1.05 -16.94 -10.38
CA VAL A 106 1.93 -17.14 -9.23
C VAL A 106 2.26 -18.63 -9.05
N GLU A 107 1.25 -19.49 -9.09
CA GLU A 107 1.41 -20.95 -8.99
C GLU A 107 2.32 -21.50 -10.09
N ASN A 108 2.09 -21.08 -11.34
CA ASN A 108 2.88 -21.57 -12.47
C ASN A 108 4.34 -21.08 -12.42
N ILE A 109 4.58 -19.82 -12.03
CA ILE A 109 5.92 -19.24 -11.99
C ILE A 109 6.74 -19.80 -10.81
N LEU A 110 6.12 -19.88 -9.62
CA LEU A 110 6.77 -20.27 -8.38
C LEU A 110 6.69 -21.78 -8.11
N GLY A 111 5.86 -22.52 -8.85
CA GLY A 111 5.64 -23.96 -8.63
C GLY A 111 4.94 -24.26 -7.31
N LEU A 112 3.94 -23.44 -6.94
CA LEU A 112 3.22 -23.51 -5.66
C LEU A 112 1.78 -24.00 -5.86
N ASN A 113 1.14 -24.38 -4.75
CA ASN A 113 -0.31 -24.61 -4.68
C ASN A 113 -0.97 -23.53 -3.80
N LEU A 114 -2.29 -23.35 -3.89
CA LEU A 114 -3.08 -22.40 -3.09
C LEU A 114 -2.82 -22.44 -1.56
N GLU A 115 -2.45 -23.58 -1.00
CA GLU A 115 -2.16 -23.72 0.44
C GLU A 115 -0.74 -23.25 0.84
N ASP A 116 0.14 -23.09 -0.15
CA ASP A 116 1.56 -22.76 0.04
C ASP A 116 1.82 -21.26 0.09
N TYR A 117 0.82 -20.42 -0.19
CA TYR A 117 0.98 -18.97 -0.20
C TYR A 117 -0.31 -18.20 0.13
N GLN A 118 -0.14 -16.92 0.41
CA GLN A 118 -1.21 -15.93 0.56
C GLN A 118 -0.87 -14.68 -0.24
N LEU A 119 -1.88 -14.01 -0.76
CA LEU A 119 -1.75 -12.77 -1.53
C LEU A 119 -2.22 -11.58 -0.71
N HIS A 120 -1.36 -10.57 -0.58
CA HIS A 120 -1.71 -9.29 0.05
C HIS A 120 -1.59 -8.15 -0.96
N PHE A 121 -2.73 -7.70 -1.46
CA PHE A 121 -2.79 -6.64 -2.46
C PHE A 121 -2.46 -5.27 -1.87
N THR A 122 -1.85 -4.42 -2.69
CA THR A 122 -1.75 -3.00 -2.40
C THR A 122 -3.13 -2.34 -2.43
N PRO A 123 -3.33 -1.22 -1.70
CA PRO A 123 -4.57 -0.45 -1.80
C PRO A 123 -4.90 -0.03 -3.24
N ALA A 124 -3.88 0.27 -4.05
CA ALA A 124 -4.02 0.64 -5.45
C ALA A 124 -4.24 -0.56 -6.40
N ARG A 125 -4.10 -1.80 -5.92
CA ARG A 125 -4.22 -3.06 -6.69
C ARG A 125 -3.31 -3.19 -7.91
N ASP A 126 -2.24 -2.39 -7.96
CA ASP A 126 -1.19 -2.40 -8.99
C ASP A 126 -0.04 -3.36 -8.67
N ALA A 127 0.00 -3.87 -7.44
CA ALA A 127 0.98 -4.84 -6.95
C ALA A 127 0.40 -5.76 -5.87
N VAL A 128 1.10 -6.87 -5.63
CA VAL A 128 0.73 -7.87 -4.62
C VAL A 128 1.97 -8.41 -3.94
N ILE A 129 1.91 -8.55 -2.62
CA ILE A 129 2.89 -9.34 -1.88
C ILE A 129 2.45 -10.79 -1.90
N ILE A 130 3.33 -11.66 -2.37
CA ILE A 130 3.20 -13.10 -2.30
C ILE A 130 3.87 -13.55 -1.00
N GLN A 131 3.07 -13.94 -0.01
CA GLN A 131 3.55 -14.48 1.26
C GLN A 131 3.55 -16.00 1.22
N LEU A 132 4.74 -16.60 1.23
CA LEU A 132 4.97 -18.03 1.19
C LEU A 132 4.83 -18.65 2.59
N SER A 133 4.16 -19.79 2.67
CA SER A 133 4.06 -20.62 3.87
C SER A 133 5.43 -21.16 4.31
N GLN A 134 6.36 -21.36 3.36
CA GLN A 134 7.73 -21.79 3.59
C GLN A 134 8.74 -20.86 2.90
N PRO A 135 9.98 -20.72 3.43
CA PRO A 135 11.02 -19.94 2.76
C PRO A 135 11.29 -20.44 1.35
N LEU A 136 11.53 -19.50 0.44
CA LEU A 136 11.81 -19.76 -0.96
C LEU A 136 13.03 -20.69 -1.10
N SER A 137 12.78 -21.85 -1.73
CA SER A 137 13.80 -22.87 -2.02
C SER A 137 14.52 -22.64 -3.34
N GLU A 138 13.86 -22.00 -4.32
CA GLU A 138 14.42 -21.70 -5.64
C GLU A 138 15.18 -20.36 -5.62
N ASP A 139 16.21 -20.23 -6.45
CA ASP A 139 16.96 -18.98 -6.56
C ASP A 139 16.13 -17.88 -7.24
N PHE A 140 16.10 -16.69 -6.65
CA PHE A 140 15.33 -15.54 -7.15
C PHE A 140 15.65 -15.19 -8.61
N GLN A 141 16.90 -15.39 -9.04
CA GLN A 141 17.34 -15.08 -10.41
C GLN A 141 16.65 -15.96 -11.45
N THR A 142 16.37 -17.22 -11.08
CA THR A 142 15.63 -18.14 -11.92
C THR A 142 14.18 -17.70 -12.05
N LEU A 143 13.56 -17.27 -10.95
CA LEU A 143 12.19 -16.79 -10.93
C LEU A 143 12.01 -15.49 -11.72
N SER A 144 12.91 -14.52 -11.51
CA SER A 144 12.93 -13.26 -12.25
C SER A 144 13.07 -13.51 -13.77
N ALA A 145 13.91 -14.47 -14.16
CA ALA A 145 14.04 -14.88 -15.56
C ALA A 145 12.80 -15.59 -16.13
N LYS A 146 12.00 -16.27 -15.29
CA LYS A 146 10.69 -16.81 -15.69
C LYS A 146 9.69 -15.68 -15.90
N ILE A 147 9.57 -14.77 -14.92
CA ILE A 147 8.62 -13.64 -14.94
C ILE A 147 8.83 -12.76 -16.18
N SER A 148 10.08 -12.41 -16.49
CA SER A 148 10.41 -11.60 -17.68
C SER A 148 10.05 -12.24 -19.03
N LYS A 149 9.77 -13.55 -19.06
CA LYS A 149 9.34 -14.28 -20.27
C LYS A 149 7.83 -14.52 -20.32
N HIS A 150 7.13 -14.35 -19.20
CA HIS A 150 5.72 -14.65 -19.05
C HIS A 150 4.99 -13.38 -18.60
N SER A 151 4.37 -12.67 -19.54
CA SER A 151 3.46 -11.57 -19.23
C SER A 151 2.12 -12.09 -18.70
N LEU A 152 1.43 -11.25 -17.94
CA LEU A 152 0.07 -11.49 -17.47
C LEU A 152 -0.83 -10.45 -18.12
N ASP A 153 -1.83 -10.87 -18.90
CA ASP A 153 -2.74 -9.97 -19.63
C ASP A 153 -2.01 -8.90 -20.47
N GLU A 154 -0.94 -9.31 -21.17
CA GLU A 154 -0.04 -8.41 -21.94
C GLU A 154 0.72 -7.37 -21.09
N ALA A 155 0.51 -7.35 -19.77
CA ALA A 155 1.26 -6.51 -18.85
C ALA A 155 2.63 -7.11 -18.53
N LEU A 156 3.63 -6.23 -18.46
CA LEU A 156 4.98 -6.59 -18.05
C LEU A 156 5.02 -6.71 -16.53
N MET A 157 5.20 -7.94 -16.06
CA MET A 157 5.31 -8.25 -14.64
C MET A 157 6.74 -8.08 -14.15
N THR A 158 6.92 -7.57 -12.93
CA THR A 158 8.23 -7.56 -12.26
C THR A 158 8.13 -8.26 -10.91
N LEU A 159 9.08 -9.17 -10.66
CA LEU A 159 9.28 -9.78 -9.34
C LEU A 159 10.41 -9.06 -8.63
N GLU A 160 10.22 -8.73 -7.36
CA GLU A 160 11.17 -8.02 -6.53
C GLU A 160 11.39 -8.74 -5.20
N GLU A 161 12.66 -8.90 -4.79
CA GLU A 161 13.02 -9.29 -3.42
C GLU A 161 12.93 -8.09 -2.49
N ILE A 162 12.01 -8.16 -1.53
CA ILE A 162 11.86 -7.14 -0.50
C ILE A 162 12.74 -7.45 0.72
N GLN A 163 12.95 -6.45 1.56
CA GLN A 163 13.58 -6.66 2.86
C GLN A 163 12.54 -7.14 3.87
N GLN A 164 12.99 -7.84 4.91
CA GLN A 164 12.13 -8.14 6.04
C GLN A 164 11.59 -6.85 6.65
N THR A 165 10.29 -6.82 6.95
CA THR A 165 9.71 -5.74 7.73
C THR A 165 9.87 -6.01 9.21
N ASP A 166 9.99 -4.94 9.99
CA ASP A 166 9.92 -4.97 11.46
C ASP A 166 8.51 -4.65 11.98
N SER A 167 7.55 -4.45 11.07
CA SER A 167 6.25 -3.87 11.41
C SER A 167 5.09 -4.68 10.87
N VAL A 168 3.99 -4.69 11.61
CA VAL A 168 2.70 -5.21 11.18
C VAL A 168 1.66 -4.10 11.12
N LEU A 169 0.71 -4.27 10.21
CA LEU A 169 -0.48 -3.47 10.11
C LEU A 169 -1.60 -4.21 10.82
N VAL A 170 -2.18 -3.54 11.80
CA VAL A 170 -3.31 -4.03 12.59
C VAL A 170 -4.55 -3.29 12.13
N GLY A 171 -5.53 -4.04 11.64
CA GLY A 171 -6.86 -3.56 11.26
C GLY A 171 -7.95 -4.07 12.18
N ASN A 172 -9.18 -3.63 11.89
CA ASN A 172 -10.38 -3.93 12.67
C ASN A 172 -10.26 -3.51 14.16
N LEU A 173 -9.65 -2.35 14.41
CA LEU A 173 -9.51 -1.81 15.75
C LEU A 173 -10.84 -1.24 16.26
N HIS A 174 -11.19 -1.55 17.51
CA HIS A 174 -12.36 -0.95 18.17
C HIS A 174 -12.13 0.55 18.45
N PRO A 175 -13.15 1.42 18.27
CA PRO A 175 -13.08 2.83 18.64
C PRO A 175 -12.61 3.03 20.11
N GLY A 176 -11.58 3.83 20.34
CA GLY A 176 -10.98 4.00 21.66
C GLY A 176 -9.96 2.91 22.05
N THR A 177 -9.43 2.16 21.09
CA THR A 177 -8.17 1.43 21.26
C THR A 177 -7.01 2.41 21.25
N SER A 178 -6.25 2.46 22.35
CA SER A 178 -5.09 3.36 22.46
C SER A 178 -3.80 2.68 22.00
N PRO A 179 -2.78 3.47 21.60
CA PRO A 179 -1.45 2.94 21.29
C PRO A 179 -0.87 2.08 22.42
N ASP A 180 -0.96 2.54 23.67
CA ASP A 180 -0.45 1.82 24.84
C ASP A 180 -1.11 0.45 25.03
N MET A 181 -2.40 0.35 24.69
CA MET A 181 -3.13 -0.92 24.75
C MET A 181 -2.64 -1.90 23.69
N LEU A 182 -2.34 -1.41 22.48
CA LEU A 182 -1.75 -2.23 21.42
C LEU A 182 -0.33 -2.66 21.79
N SER A 183 0.49 -1.74 22.31
CA SER A 183 1.84 -2.06 22.79
C SER A 183 1.79 -3.18 23.83
N LEU A 184 1.00 -3.00 24.90
CA LEU A 184 0.85 -4.00 25.96
C LEU A 184 0.30 -5.32 25.43
N TYR A 185 -0.69 -5.27 24.52
CA TYR A 185 -1.24 -6.47 23.93
C TYR A 185 -0.16 -7.28 23.21
N PHE A 186 0.57 -6.70 22.26
CA PHE A 186 1.58 -7.42 21.48
C PHE A 186 2.79 -7.87 22.31
N GLU A 187 3.14 -7.15 23.38
CA GLU A 187 4.17 -7.60 24.33
C GLU A 187 3.70 -8.79 25.19
N SER A 188 2.42 -8.84 25.55
CA SER A 188 1.86 -9.86 26.45
C SER A 188 1.58 -11.22 25.79
N ARG A 189 1.60 -11.30 24.45
CA ARG A 189 1.20 -12.51 23.69
C ARG A 189 2.21 -13.67 23.72
N GLY A 190 3.31 -13.53 24.46
CA GLY A 190 4.34 -14.55 24.57
C GLY A 190 5.26 -14.56 23.35
N GLY A 191 6.57 -14.72 23.60
CA GLY A 191 7.62 -14.71 22.56
C GLY A 191 8.69 -13.63 22.71
N ASN A 192 8.74 -12.90 23.85
CA ASN A 192 9.70 -11.81 24.08
C ASN A 192 9.70 -10.72 22.99
N HIS A 193 8.59 -10.56 22.28
CA HIS A 193 8.45 -9.53 21.25
C HIS A 193 8.37 -8.17 21.93
N MET A 194 9.48 -7.43 21.93
CA MET A 194 9.48 -6.06 22.45
C MET A 194 8.91 -5.14 21.37
N VAL A 195 7.87 -4.38 21.74
CA VAL A 195 7.30 -3.38 20.83
C VAL A 195 8.24 -2.18 20.80
N MET A 196 8.65 -1.79 19.60
CA MET A 196 9.45 -0.59 19.37
C MET A 196 8.57 0.66 19.39
N GLY A 197 7.37 0.57 18.81
CA GLY A 197 6.44 1.69 18.77
C GLY A 197 5.13 1.33 18.10
N VAL A 198 4.10 2.12 18.39
CA VAL A 198 2.78 2.03 17.78
C VAL A 198 2.42 3.37 17.19
N THR A 199 2.01 3.38 15.92
CA THR A 199 1.54 4.56 15.21
C THR A 199 0.11 4.32 14.73
N MET A 200 -0.84 5.10 15.24
CA MET A 200 -2.22 5.04 14.73
C MET A 200 -2.24 5.64 13.32
N LEU A 201 -2.81 4.90 12.37
CA LEU A 201 -2.96 5.35 10.98
C LEU A 201 -4.38 5.89 10.73
N SER A 202 -5.36 5.31 11.41
CA SER A 202 -6.76 5.77 11.45
C SER A 202 -7.42 5.29 12.76
N GLU A 203 -8.72 5.56 12.96
CA GLU A 203 -9.44 4.99 14.12
C GLU A 203 -9.48 3.46 14.09
N GLY A 204 -9.48 2.85 12.91
CA GLY A 204 -9.60 1.40 12.71
C GLY A 204 -8.28 0.69 12.42
N THR A 205 -7.17 1.42 12.22
CA THR A 205 -5.89 0.84 11.81
C THR A 205 -4.67 1.44 12.51
N ALA A 206 -3.68 0.61 12.78
CA ALA A 206 -2.40 1.03 13.37
C ALA A 206 -1.21 0.24 12.83
N LYS A 207 -0.05 0.89 12.77
CA LYS A 207 1.24 0.24 12.59
C LYS A 207 1.81 -0.12 13.95
N VAL A 208 2.23 -1.37 14.12
CA VAL A 208 2.98 -1.83 15.29
C VAL A 208 4.35 -2.30 14.83
N SER A 209 5.40 -1.66 15.34
CA SER A 209 6.79 -1.96 15.00
C SER A 209 7.47 -2.71 16.15
N PHE A 210 8.33 -3.66 15.83
CA PHE A 210 9.04 -4.53 16.77
C PHE A 210 10.54 -4.28 16.75
N VAL A 211 11.20 -4.67 17.84
CA VAL A 211 12.67 -4.62 17.94
C VAL A 211 13.32 -5.61 16.97
N ASP A 212 12.85 -6.86 17.02
CA ASP A 212 13.40 -7.95 16.23
C ASP A 212 12.50 -8.26 15.04
N TYR A 213 13.09 -8.34 13.84
CA TYR A 213 12.39 -8.68 12.60
C TYR A 213 11.63 -10.01 12.69
N ASP A 214 12.19 -10.99 13.40
CA ASP A 214 11.56 -12.31 13.58
C ASP A 214 10.24 -12.22 14.35
N SER A 215 10.00 -11.14 15.11
CA SER A 215 8.74 -10.93 15.84
C SER A 215 7.54 -10.82 14.90
N VAL A 216 7.71 -10.17 13.73
CA VAL A 216 6.63 -10.00 12.75
C VAL A 216 6.05 -11.34 12.34
N ASP A 217 6.92 -12.30 12.10
CA ASP A 217 6.58 -13.62 11.63
C ASP A 217 5.89 -14.47 12.69
N HIS A 218 6.29 -14.32 13.96
CA HIS A 218 5.63 -14.97 15.09
C HIS A 218 4.24 -14.37 15.35
N VAL A 219 4.11 -13.06 15.22
CA VAL A 219 2.84 -12.35 15.35
C VAL A 219 1.88 -12.81 14.25
N LEU A 220 2.31 -12.78 12.98
CA LEU A 220 1.45 -13.19 11.85
C LEU A 220 1.03 -14.66 11.87
N ALA A 221 1.75 -15.54 12.58
CA ALA A 221 1.40 -16.94 12.71
C ALA A 221 0.23 -17.19 13.67
N GLN A 222 -0.26 -16.17 14.38
CA GLN A 222 -1.30 -16.32 15.40
C GLN A 222 -2.56 -15.50 15.09
N PRO A 223 -3.75 -16.01 15.43
CA PRO A 223 -4.95 -15.19 15.45
C PRO A 223 -4.90 -14.19 16.61
N HIS A 224 -5.45 -13.00 16.39
CA HIS A 224 -5.43 -11.92 17.36
C HIS A 224 -6.83 -11.44 17.72
N LYS A 225 -7.06 -11.21 19.02
CA LYS A 225 -8.32 -10.71 19.55
C LYS A 225 -8.06 -9.70 20.66
N LEU A 226 -8.60 -8.50 20.51
CA LEU A 226 -8.49 -7.42 21.49
C LEU A 226 -9.85 -6.78 21.70
N LYS A 227 -10.26 -6.59 22.96
CA LYS A 227 -11.58 -6.03 23.32
C LYS A 227 -12.77 -6.74 22.65
N GLY A 228 -12.66 -8.04 22.39
CA GLY A 228 -13.72 -8.80 21.74
C GLY A 228 -13.73 -8.75 20.21
N ALA A 229 -12.98 -7.83 19.58
CA ALA A 229 -12.81 -7.76 18.13
C ALA A 229 -11.66 -8.65 17.67
N GLU A 230 -11.87 -9.40 16.58
CA GLU A 230 -10.80 -10.15 15.90
C GLU A 230 -9.98 -9.18 15.06
N LEU A 231 -8.70 -9.09 15.35
CA LEU A 231 -7.81 -8.15 14.69
C LEU A 231 -7.30 -8.75 13.38
N GLU A 232 -7.30 -7.94 12.33
CA GLU A 232 -6.66 -8.29 11.07
C GLU A 232 -5.20 -7.88 11.13
N VAL A 233 -4.27 -8.84 11.09
CA VAL A 233 -2.84 -8.56 11.17
C VAL A 233 -2.15 -9.02 9.90
N ARG A 234 -1.45 -8.09 9.25
CA ARG A 234 -0.72 -8.32 7.99
C ARG A 234 0.64 -7.63 8.02
N PRO A 235 1.64 -8.07 7.25
CA PRO A 235 2.93 -7.39 7.21
C PRO A 235 2.75 -5.94 6.72
N PHE A 236 3.47 -5.01 7.34
CA PHE A 236 3.45 -3.60 6.95
C PHE A 236 4.72 -3.23 6.20
N PHE A 237 4.58 -2.57 5.05
CA PHE A 237 5.70 -2.06 4.28
C PHE A 237 5.44 -0.59 3.93
N ASP A 238 6.37 0.30 4.26
CA ASP A 238 6.22 1.74 4.05
C ASP A 238 6.02 2.06 2.55
N PHE A 239 6.74 1.36 1.66
CA PHE A 239 6.65 1.57 0.20
C PHE A 239 5.31 1.13 -0.42
N LEU A 240 4.45 0.47 0.35
CA LEU A 240 3.10 0.10 -0.07
C LEU A 240 2.02 1.06 0.42
N GLN A 241 2.38 1.97 1.32
CA GLN A 241 1.44 3.00 1.72
C GLN A 241 1.30 4.03 0.61
N PRO A 242 0.11 4.63 0.43
CA PRO A 242 -0.02 5.83 -0.40
C PRO A 242 1.05 6.84 0.01
N PRO A 243 1.64 7.59 -0.94
CA PRO A 243 2.56 8.67 -0.60
C PRO A 243 1.88 9.55 0.44
N GLN A 244 2.41 9.58 1.65
CA GLN A 244 1.94 10.49 2.67
C GLN A 244 2.17 11.89 2.10
N LEU A 245 1.09 12.66 1.88
CA LEU A 245 1.18 14.08 1.59
C LEU A 245 1.66 14.76 2.89
N SER A 246 2.94 14.57 3.23
CA SER A 246 3.59 15.36 4.25
C SER A 246 3.68 16.79 3.71
N ASP A 247 2.97 17.70 4.37
CA ASP A 247 2.97 19.14 4.14
C ASP A 247 4.39 19.68 3.99
N THR A 248 4.87 19.71 2.75
CA THR A 248 5.98 20.58 2.37
C THR A 248 5.33 21.76 1.67
N GLN A 249 4.95 22.76 2.47
CA GLN A 249 4.75 24.12 1.98
C GLN A 249 6.10 24.62 1.43
N ALA A 250 6.44 24.23 0.21
CA ALA A 250 7.32 24.98 -0.65
C ALA A 250 6.40 25.77 -1.58
N GLY A 251 6.04 26.99 -1.16
CA GLY A 251 5.33 27.92 -2.02
C GLY A 251 6.10 28.15 -3.33
N PRO A 252 5.42 28.35 -4.46
CA PRO A 252 6.09 28.67 -5.71
C PRO A 252 6.77 30.04 -5.56
N GLN A 253 8.10 30.04 -5.54
CA GLN A 253 8.87 31.27 -5.67
C GLN A 253 8.77 31.73 -7.13
N THR A 254 7.90 32.71 -7.35
CA THR A 254 7.94 33.64 -8.47
C THR A 254 9.32 34.29 -8.54
N ILE A 255 10.00 34.09 -9.67
CA ILE A 255 11.13 34.92 -10.12
C ILE A 255 10.62 35.71 -11.33
N GLU A 256 10.16 36.93 -11.06
CA GLU A 256 10.21 38.11 -11.94
C GLU A 256 11.46 38.88 -11.48
N GLU A 257 12.33 39.49 -12.27
CA GLU A 257 12.35 40.07 -13.62
C GLU A 257 13.85 40.33 -13.94
N ASP A 258 14.26 40.36 -15.21
CA ASP A 258 15.09 41.49 -15.67
C ASP A 258 14.93 41.72 -17.19
N ASP A 259 14.86 43.00 -17.50
CA ASP A 259 14.31 43.67 -18.67
C ASP A 259 15.39 44.00 -19.70
N SER A 260 15.05 43.96 -20.99
CA SER A 260 15.75 44.65 -22.09
C SER A 260 14.93 44.62 -23.40
N GLN A 261 13.89 45.45 -23.43
CA GLN A 261 13.34 46.31 -24.52
C GLN A 261 14.07 46.45 -25.90
N PRO A 262 13.44 47.05 -26.96
CA PRO A 262 12.34 46.54 -27.79
C PRO A 262 12.64 46.71 -29.31
N SER A 263 11.84 46.18 -30.24
CA SER A 263 11.69 46.80 -31.58
C SER A 263 10.47 46.29 -32.36
N GLN A 264 9.79 47.27 -32.94
CA GLN A 264 8.54 47.22 -33.67
C GLN A 264 8.67 46.57 -35.06
N MET A 265 7.58 45.98 -35.54
CA MET A 265 6.86 46.34 -36.78
C MET A 265 6.15 45.12 -37.38
N ALA A 266 4.84 45.22 -37.50
CA ALA A 266 4.02 44.42 -38.43
C ALA A 266 4.36 44.77 -39.89
N PRO A 267 3.93 43.96 -40.87
CA PRO A 267 2.58 44.20 -41.40
C PRO A 267 1.77 42.93 -41.71
N GLU A 268 0.45 43.15 -41.73
CA GLU A 268 -0.61 42.28 -42.27
C GLU A 268 -0.42 42.00 -43.77
N LEU A 269 -0.81 40.80 -44.23
CA LEU A 269 -1.37 40.59 -45.57
C LEU A 269 -2.41 39.45 -45.54
N LEU A 270 -3.65 39.81 -45.82
CA LEU A 270 -4.78 38.97 -46.21
C LEU A 270 -4.58 38.45 -47.64
N VAL A 271 -4.78 37.15 -47.92
CA VAL A 271 -5.24 36.65 -49.23
C VAL A 271 -6.10 35.38 -49.09
N GLU A 272 -7.37 35.56 -49.46
CA GLU A 272 -8.36 34.72 -50.16
C GLU A 272 -8.54 33.19 -49.93
N MET A 273 -9.83 32.86 -49.76
CA MET A 273 -10.46 31.53 -49.87
C MET A 273 -10.78 31.16 -51.33
N VAL A 274 -10.63 29.89 -51.70
CA VAL A 274 -11.58 29.11 -52.54
C VAL A 274 -11.40 27.60 -52.28
N PRO A 275 -12.38 26.72 -52.60
CA PRO A 275 -12.89 25.65 -51.72
C PRO A 275 -12.68 24.25 -52.36
N GLU A 276 -13.48 23.28 -51.94
CA GLU A 276 -13.57 21.84 -52.35
C GLU A 276 -12.93 20.90 -51.31
N ALA A 277 -13.56 19.83 -50.85
CA ALA A 277 -14.77 19.14 -51.29
C ALA A 277 -15.49 18.50 -50.10
N GLU A 278 -16.79 18.26 -50.29
CA GLU A 278 -17.67 17.46 -49.46
C GLU A 278 -17.11 16.04 -49.28
N GLU A 279 -17.02 15.57 -48.04
CA GLU A 279 -17.39 14.20 -47.71
C GLU A 279 -18.43 14.25 -46.59
N ASP A 280 -19.68 14.08 -47.02
CA ASP A 280 -20.78 13.65 -46.17
C ASP A 280 -20.44 12.24 -45.66
N GLN A 281 -19.98 12.16 -44.42
CA GLN A 281 -20.00 10.93 -43.64
C GLN A 281 -20.68 11.27 -42.32
N THR A 282 -21.97 10.94 -42.27
CA THR A 282 -22.72 10.68 -41.04
C THR A 282 -21.83 9.97 -40.03
N GLU A 283 -21.35 10.69 -39.01
CA GLU A 283 -20.81 10.11 -37.79
C GLU A 283 -21.96 9.37 -37.09
N GLU A 284 -22.05 8.06 -37.29
CA GLU A 284 -22.68 7.18 -36.31
C GLU A 284 -21.89 7.37 -35.01
N LYS A 285 -22.44 8.19 -34.11
CA LYS A 285 -21.93 8.38 -32.75
C LYS A 285 -22.00 7.03 -32.03
N ALA A 286 -20.95 6.23 -32.14
CA ALA A 286 -20.87 4.91 -31.53
C ALA A 286 -21.04 5.06 -30.00
N SER A 287 -22.17 4.62 -29.48
CA SER A 287 -22.42 4.55 -28.04
C SER A 287 -21.47 3.53 -27.43
N LEU A 288 -20.72 3.94 -26.40
CA LEU A 288 -19.81 3.07 -25.67
C LEU A 288 -20.61 2.17 -24.75
N THR A 289 -20.37 0.87 -24.85
CA THR A 289 -21.04 -0.16 -24.04
C THR A 289 -19.99 -1.04 -23.39
N ASP A 290 -20.06 -1.23 -22.07
CA ASP A 290 -19.17 -2.13 -21.32
C ASP A 290 -19.95 -2.88 -20.23
N LEU A 291 -19.51 -4.09 -19.91
CA LEU A 291 -20.09 -4.90 -18.84
C LEU A 291 -19.13 -4.91 -17.64
N ILE A 292 -19.51 -4.16 -16.60
CA ILE A 292 -18.73 -4.07 -15.37
C ILE A 292 -19.08 -5.28 -14.50
N SER A 293 -18.17 -6.25 -14.42
CA SER A 293 -18.36 -7.48 -13.64
C SER A 293 -18.26 -7.17 -12.14
N ILE A 294 -19.25 -7.61 -11.36
CA ILE A 294 -19.31 -7.45 -9.90
C ILE A 294 -19.41 -8.86 -9.30
N SER A 295 -18.33 -9.30 -8.64
CA SER A 295 -18.21 -10.67 -8.13
C SER A 295 -19.15 -10.99 -6.96
N ASP A 296 -19.63 -9.97 -6.27
CA ASP A 296 -20.49 -10.09 -5.08
C ASP A 296 -21.97 -9.97 -5.46
N PRO A 297 -22.76 -11.06 -5.37
CA PRO A 297 -24.18 -11.03 -5.71
C PRO A 297 -25.01 -10.18 -4.74
N VAL A 298 -24.60 -10.04 -3.47
CA VAL A 298 -25.30 -9.22 -2.48
C VAL A 298 -25.13 -7.75 -2.82
N LYS A 299 -23.92 -7.33 -3.22
CA LYS A 299 -23.68 -5.97 -3.72
C LYS A 299 -24.50 -5.67 -4.95
N LEU A 300 -24.64 -6.61 -5.88
CA LEU A 300 -25.51 -6.44 -7.05
C LEU A 300 -26.98 -6.27 -6.67
N GLU A 301 -27.49 -7.03 -5.71
CA GLU A 301 -28.85 -6.85 -5.18
C GLU A 301 -29.02 -5.47 -4.51
N LEU A 302 -28.08 -5.06 -3.66
CA LEU A 302 -28.09 -3.73 -3.04
C LEU A 302 -28.01 -2.60 -4.08
N PHE A 303 -27.25 -2.79 -5.15
CA PHE A 303 -27.19 -1.84 -6.26
C PHE A 303 -28.53 -1.70 -7.00
N GLN A 304 -29.30 -2.79 -7.14
CA GLN A 304 -30.65 -2.73 -7.70
C GLN A 304 -31.65 -2.01 -6.79
N LEU A 305 -31.47 -2.12 -5.48
CA LEU A 305 -32.33 -1.50 -4.47
C LEU A 305 -31.94 -0.05 -4.15
N GLY A 306 -30.69 0.34 -4.42
CA GLY A 306 -30.13 1.66 -4.10
C GLY A 306 -30.59 2.78 -5.04
N THR A 307 -30.21 4.02 -4.70
CA THR A 307 -30.58 5.23 -5.48
C THR A 307 -29.61 5.53 -6.62
N PHE A 308 -28.42 4.90 -6.63
CA PHE A 308 -27.32 5.23 -7.54
C PHE A 308 -27.75 5.29 -9.03
N GLN A 309 -28.51 4.31 -9.52
CA GLN A 309 -28.98 4.30 -10.91
C GLN A 309 -29.85 5.52 -11.24
N ARG A 310 -30.70 5.94 -10.29
CA ARG A 310 -31.54 7.13 -10.43
C ARG A 310 -30.69 8.40 -10.39
N ASP A 311 -29.72 8.47 -9.48
CA ASP A 311 -28.85 9.63 -9.32
C ASP A 311 -27.95 9.86 -10.54
N MET A 312 -27.40 8.77 -11.11
CA MET A 312 -26.63 8.83 -12.36
C MET A 312 -27.50 9.19 -13.54
N LYS A 313 -28.71 8.64 -13.65
CA LYS A 313 -29.65 9.00 -14.73
C LYS A 313 -30.10 10.46 -14.67
N ASN A 314 -30.22 11.04 -13.47
CA ASN A 314 -30.57 12.45 -13.30
C ASN A 314 -29.40 13.38 -13.70
N THR A 315 -28.17 12.96 -13.39
CA THR A 315 -26.95 13.76 -13.66
C THR A 315 -26.50 13.61 -15.12
N HIS A 316 -26.68 12.42 -15.70
CA HIS A 316 -26.30 12.07 -17.07
C HIS A 316 -27.47 11.33 -17.77
N PRO A 317 -28.40 12.07 -18.41
CA PRO A 317 -29.60 11.48 -19.04
C PRO A 317 -29.30 10.47 -20.16
N ASP A 318 -28.13 10.61 -20.79
CA ASP A 318 -27.67 9.80 -21.92
C ASP A 318 -26.98 8.49 -21.47
N VAL A 319 -26.93 8.24 -20.16
CA VAL A 319 -26.34 7.01 -19.59
C VAL A 319 -27.45 6.02 -19.23
N MET A 320 -27.33 4.80 -19.76
CA MET A 320 -28.16 3.67 -19.35
C MET A 320 -27.33 2.66 -18.58
N MET A 321 -27.90 2.18 -17.47
CA MET A 321 -27.30 1.15 -16.63
C MET A 321 -28.33 0.04 -16.43
N GLN A 322 -27.94 -1.21 -16.71
CA GLN A 322 -28.79 -2.38 -16.51
C GLN A 322 -27.99 -3.50 -15.88
N VAL A 323 -28.54 -4.14 -14.85
CA VAL A 323 -27.91 -5.35 -14.29
C VAL A 323 -28.12 -6.52 -15.25
N ARG A 324 -27.04 -7.14 -15.69
CA ARG A 324 -27.05 -8.34 -16.54
C ARG A 324 -26.11 -9.39 -15.97
N GLY A 325 -26.67 -10.56 -15.64
CA GLY A 325 -25.90 -11.67 -15.10
C GLY A 325 -25.22 -11.27 -13.78
N ASN A 326 -23.90 -11.35 -13.76
CA ASN A 326 -23.02 -11.01 -12.63
C ASN A 326 -22.40 -9.61 -12.76
N GLY A 327 -23.05 -8.67 -13.45
CA GLY A 327 -22.47 -7.34 -13.65
C GLY A 327 -23.48 -6.26 -14.03
N VAL A 328 -22.98 -5.04 -14.18
CA VAL A 328 -23.75 -3.87 -14.61
C VAL A 328 -23.30 -3.51 -16.03
N LEU A 329 -24.21 -3.69 -16.99
CA LEU A 329 -24.05 -3.20 -18.35
C LEU A 329 -24.28 -1.69 -18.34
N MET A 330 -23.29 -0.93 -18.80
CA MET A 330 -23.36 0.52 -18.89
C MET A 330 -23.20 0.96 -20.35
N GLU A 331 -24.07 1.87 -20.77
CA GLU A 331 -24.09 2.47 -22.10
C GLU A 331 -24.05 3.99 -21.98
N ALA A 332 -23.18 4.67 -22.72
CA ALA A 332 -23.11 6.13 -22.74
C ALA A 332 -22.79 6.68 -24.15
N ALA A 333 -23.24 7.91 -24.41
CA ALA A 333 -23.09 8.57 -25.72
C ALA A 333 -21.68 9.14 -25.98
N ASP A 334 -20.84 9.29 -24.96
CA ASP A 334 -19.49 9.86 -25.07
C ASP A 334 -18.51 9.24 -24.07
N ARG A 335 -17.24 9.19 -24.45
CA ARG A 335 -16.15 8.58 -23.66
C ARG A 335 -15.88 9.23 -22.31
N PRO A 336 -15.82 10.57 -22.16
CA PRO A 336 -15.53 11.16 -20.85
C PRO A 336 -16.65 10.90 -19.85
N THR A 337 -17.91 10.99 -20.26
CA THR A 337 -19.06 10.63 -19.40
C THR A 337 -19.04 9.15 -19.05
N PHE A 338 -18.71 8.29 -20.01
CA PHE A 338 -18.55 6.85 -19.79
C PHE A 338 -17.52 6.55 -18.68
N GLU A 339 -16.30 7.09 -18.79
CA GLU A 339 -15.24 6.86 -17.80
C GLU A 339 -15.59 7.48 -16.43
N GLN A 340 -16.22 8.66 -16.42
CA GLN A 340 -16.63 9.30 -15.18
C GLN A 340 -17.67 8.46 -14.42
N VAL A 341 -18.73 8.01 -15.09
CA VAL A 341 -19.77 7.19 -14.45
C VAL A 341 -19.25 5.81 -14.10
N LYS A 342 -18.33 5.23 -14.90
CA LYS A 342 -17.64 3.98 -14.56
C LYS A 342 -16.88 4.10 -13.24
N ASN A 343 -16.11 5.17 -13.07
CA ASN A 343 -15.35 5.41 -11.84
C ASN A 343 -16.27 5.62 -10.63
N CYS A 344 -17.34 6.41 -10.78
CA CYS A 344 -18.34 6.58 -9.73
C CYS A 344 -19.02 5.26 -9.34
N LEU A 345 -19.32 4.40 -10.33
CA LEU A 345 -19.91 3.08 -10.08
C LEU A 345 -18.96 2.17 -9.30
N LEU A 346 -17.68 2.14 -9.67
CA LEU A 346 -16.66 1.38 -8.96
C LEU A 346 -16.49 1.90 -7.53
N GLU A 347 -16.43 3.21 -7.34
CA GLU A 347 -16.35 3.83 -6.02
C GLU A 347 -17.58 3.50 -5.16
N TYR A 348 -18.78 3.53 -5.74
CA TYR A 348 -20.01 3.14 -5.06
C TYR A 348 -19.94 1.69 -4.54
N PHE A 349 -19.49 0.75 -5.37
CA PHE A 349 -19.31 -0.64 -4.94
C PHE A 349 -18.16 -0.86 -3.95
N CYS A 350 -17.10 -0.06 -4.05
CA CYS A 350 -16.01 -0.02 -3.06
C CYS A 350 -16.47 0.55 -1.72
N SER A 351 -17.42 1.48 -1.71
CA SER A 351 -17.99 2.05 -0.49
C SER A 351 -18.90 1.07 0.25
N MET A 352 -19.41 0.03 -0.43
CA MET A 352 -20.18 -1.04 0.20
C MET A 352 -19.28 -1.93 1.05
N ALA A 353 -19.49 -1.89 2.36
CA ALA A 353 -18.85 -2.76 3.33
C ALA A 353 -19.90 -3.64 4.02
N GLU A 354 -19.61 -4.94 4.11
CA GLU A 354 -20.37 -5.84 4.96
C GLU A 354 -19.85 -5.69 6.40
N THR A 355 -20.73 -5.38 7.34
CA THR A 355 -20.38 -5.24 8.75
C THR A 355 -21.20 -6.22 9.58
N HIS A 356 -20.51 -6.99 10.40
CA HIS A 356 -21.13 -7.90 11.34
C HIS A 356 -21.16 -7.23 12.71
N PHE A 357 -22.36 -6.96 13.22
CA PHE A 357 -22.54 -6.42 14.56
C PHE A 357 -23.37 -7.38 15.40
N THR A 358 -23.06 -7.43 16.69
CA THR A 358 -23.79 -8.25 17.65
C THR A 358 -24.98 -7.44 18.14
N LEU A 359 -26.19 -7.92 17.84
CA LEU A 359 -27.43 -7.36 18.37
C LEU A 359 -27.70 -7.93 19.76
N GLU A 360 -28.21 -7.10 20.66
CA GLU A 360 -28.77 -7.60 21.91
C GLU A 360 -29.96 -8.53 21.61
N PRO A 361 -30.22 -9.58 22.40
CA PRO A 361 -31.25 -10.58 22.09
C PRO A 361 -32.63 -9.98 21.82
N GLU A 362 -32.97 -8.89 22.52
CA GLU A 362 -34.25 -8.18 22.39
C GLU A 362 -34.38 -7.42 21.06
N GLU A 363 -33.27 -6.92 20.51
CA GLU A 363 -33.22 -6.21 19.23
C GLU A 363 -33.21 -7.18 18.04
N ALA A 364 -32.53 -8.32 18.20
CA ALA A 364 -32.58 -9.41 17.22
C ALA A 364 -34.01 -9.97 17.08
N GLU A 365 -34.70 -10.20 18.21
CA GLU A 365 -36.09 -10.65 18.20
C GLU A 365 -37.05 -9.60 17.59
N PHE A 366 -36.72 -8.31 17.71
CA PHE A 366 -37.46 -7.23 17.04
C PHE A 366 -37.27 -7.24 15.52
N LEU A 367 -36.04 -7.43 15.03
CA LEU A 367 -35.73 -7.49 13.58
C LEU A 367 -36.25 -8.77 12.92
N GLU A 368 -36.36 -9.87 13.66
CA GLU A 368 -36.97 -11.12 13.17
C GLU A 368 -38.50 -11.03 12.99
N ARG A 369 -39.16 -10.07 13.66
CA ARG A 369 -40.60 -9.85 13.47
C ARG A 369 -40.84 -9.21 12.12
N LYS A 370 -41.18 -10.04 11.13
CA LYS A 370 -41.57 -9.70 9.74
C LYS A 370 -42.67 -8.64 9.57
N GLU A 371 -43.19 -8.04 10.63
CA GLU A 371 -44.41 -7.23 10.52
C GLU A 371 -44.17 -5.75 10.19
N HIS A 372 -43.00 -5.14 10.35
CA HIS A 372 -42.86 -3.68 10.15
C HIS A 372 -41.59 -3.30 9.38
N ILE A 373 -41.55 -3.56 8.06
CA ILE A 373 -40.65 -2.83 7.15
C ILE A 373 -41.54 -1.98 6.21
N GLY A 374 -41.97 -0.83 6.72
CA GLY A 374 -42.31 0.31 5.87
C GLY A 374 -41.02 0.93 5.32
N PRO A 375 -41.07 1.66 4.20
CA PRO A 375 -39.87 2.12 3.51
C PRO A 375 -39.10 3.07 4.42
N LEU A 376 -37.93 2.62 4.90
CA LEU A 376 -36.90 3.51 5.41
C LEU A 376 -36.40 4.32 4.21
N ALA A 377 -36.90 5.54 4.09
CA ALA A 377 -36.37 6.53 3.18
C ALA A 377 -34.95 6.89 3.64
N PHE A 378 -33.97 6.54 2.81
CA PHE A 378 -32.65 7.19 2.81
C PHE A 378 -32.76 8.54 2.09
#